data_AF-A0A183NDB3-F1
#
_entry.id   AF-A0A183NDB3-F1
#
_cell.length_a   1.000
_cell.length_b   1.000
_cell.length_c   1.000
_cell.angle_alpha   90.00
_cell.angle_beta   90.00
_cell.angle_gamma   90.00
#
_symmetry.space_group_name_H-M   'P 1'
#
loop_
_entity.id
_entity.type
_entity.pdbx_description
1 polymer ?
#
loop_
_entity_poly.entity_id
_entity_poly.type
_entity_poly.pdbx_seq_one_letter_code
_entity_poly.pdbx_strand_id
1 'polypeptide(L)'
;MDPFASYDVNSNDDNPEPRYLTRDKSNTNRHGTRCAGEVAAAANNSVCGLGIAYKARIGGVRMLDGDVTDAMESRSLSHQLQHIDVYSASWGPEDDGKTVDGPGKLAQMAFRNGIQMGRRGLGSIFVWASGNGGTSHDNCNCDGYTNSIYTLGVGSVSEHGSVPWYAELCSSTLAVTYSSGGRGERGVVSFHDHFHLRKTLSFNLILCNSFVF
;
A
#
# COMPACT_ATOMS: atom_id res chain seq x y z
N MET A 1 -15.16 4.26 -6.54
CA MET A 1 -13.73 4.19 -6.89
C MET A 1 -13.46 5.18 -8.00
N ASP A 2 -12.29 5.80 -8.03
CA ASP A 2 -11.87 6.69 -9.11
C ASP A 2 -11.24 5.88 -10.25
N PRO A 3 -11.89 5.81 -11.44
CA PRO A 3 -11.36 5.02 -12.54
C PRO A 3 -10.01 5.51 -13.05
N PHE A 4 -9.68 6.80 -12.91
CA PHE A 4 -8.38 7.33 -13.35
C PHE A 4 -7.26 7.10 -12.33
N ALA A 5 -7.58 6.59 -11.14
CA ALA A 5 -6.62 6.15 -10.16
C ALA A 5 -6.54 4.62 -10.06
N SER A 6 -7.12 3.92 -11.05
CA SER A 6 -7.39 2.49 -11.01
C SER A 6 -6.91 1.82 -12.29
N TYR A 7 -6.26 0.67 -12.16
CA TYR A 7 -5.83 -0.13 -13.31
C TYR A 7 -5.50 -1.56 -12.89
N ASP A 8 -5.74 -2.52 -13.76
CA ASP A 8 -5.31 -3.90 -13.60
C ASP A 8 -4.07 -4.16 -14.45
N VAL A 9 -2.91 -4.20 -13.81
CA VAL A 9 -1.64 -4.50 -14.50
C VAL A 9 -1.52 -5.98 -14.83
N ASN A 10 -2.13 -6.85 -14.03
CA ASN A 10 -2.08 -8.29 -14.20
C ASN A 10 -2.87 -8.76 -15.42
N SER A 11 -4.04 -8.17 -15.63
CA SER A 11 -4.98 -8.51 -16.72
C SER A 11 -4.92 -7.49 -17.87
N ASN A 12 -4.18 -6.38 -17.66
CA ASN A 12 -3.99 -5.29 -18.60
C ASN A 12 -5.32 -4.67 -19.06
N ASP A 13 -6.16 -4.30 -18.09
CA ASP A 13 -7.45 -3.66 -18.28
C ASP A 13 -7.74 -2.61 -17.19
N ASP A 14 -8.84 -1.87 -17.30
CA ASP A 14 -9.19 -0.78 -16.39
C ASP A 14 -9.94 -1.24 -15.12
N ASN A 15 -10.15 -2.55 -14.92
CA ASN A 15 -10.93 -3.11 -13.82
C ASN A 15 -10.04 -3.75 -12.74
N PRO A 16 -9.66 -3.03 -11.68
CA PRO A 16 -8.82 -3.57 -10.61
C PRO A 16 -9.57 -4.48 -9.62
N GLU A 17 -10.73 -5.02 -10.01
CA GLU A 17 -11.57 -5.82 -9.12
C GLU A 17 -10.80 -7.07 -8.64
N PRO A 18 -10.73 -7.32 -7.32
CA PRO A 18 -10.08 -8.50 -6.80
C PRO A 18 -10.69 -9.77 -7.38
N ARG A 19 -9.85 -10.72 -7.82
CA ARG A 19 -10.36 -12.04 -8.19
C ARG A 19 -10.71 -12.83 -6.94
N TYR A 20 -11.99 -13.12 -6.80
CA TYR A 20 -12.49 -14.10 -5.83
C TYR A 20 -12.73 -15.42 -6.55
N LEU A 21 -11.74 -16.31 -6.53
CA LEU A 21 -11.95 -17.67 -7.05
C LEU A 21 -12.92 -18.40 -6.11
N THR A 22 -13.99 -18.97 -6.65
CA THR A 22 -15.04 -19.70 -5.90
C THR A 22 -14.52 -20.92 -5.12
N ARG A 23 -13.25 -21.29 -5.29
CA ARG A 23 -12.54 -22.33 -4.52
C ARG A 23 -11.50 -21.79 -3.54
N ASP A 24 -11.17 -20.51 -3.58
CA ASP A 24 -10.17 -19.92 -2.69
C ASP A 24 -10.82 -19.50 -1.36
N LYS A 25 -10.87 -20.45 -0.42
CA LYS A 25 -11.31 -20.18 0.96
C LYS A 25 -10.36 -19.24 1.71
N SER A 26 -9.17 -18.96 1.19
CA SER A 26 -8.17 -18.13 1.87
C SER A 26 -8.36 -16.63 1.65
N ASN A 27 -9.18 -16.23 0.66
CA ASN A 27 -9.48 -14.83 0.35
C ASN A 27 -8.18 -14.00 0.21
N THR A 28 -7.26 -14.49 -0.62
CA THR A 28 -5.89 -13.96 -0.81
C THR A 28 -5.88 -12.49 -1.27
N ASN A 29 -6.81 -12.10 -2.15
CA ASN A 29 -6.86 -10.76 -2.77
C ASN A 29 -7.59 -9.68 -1.94
N ARG A 30 -7.79 -9.90 -0.63
CA ARG A 30 -8.51 -8.95 0.25
C ARG A 30 -7.71 -7.72 0.65
N HIS A 31 -6.38 -7.76 0.52
CA HIS A 31 -5.49 -6.78 1.15
C HIS A 31 -5.70 -5.35 0.61
N GLY A 32 -5.79 -5.19 -0.71
CA GLY A 32 -6.02 -3.87 -1.33
C GLY A 32 -7.30 -3.21 -0.85
N THR A 33 -8.39 -3.97 -0.72
CA THR A 33 -9.70 -3.48 -0.25
C THR A 33 -9.65 -3.01 1.21
N ARG A 34 -8.93 -3.71 2.08
CA ARG A 34 -8.78 -3.32 3.50
C ARG A 34 -8.05 -1.99 3.63
N CYS A 35 -6.92 -1.86 2.95
CA CYS A 35 -6.15 -0.62 2.91
C CYS A 35 -7.00 0.53 2.31
N ALA A 36 -7.79 0.26 1.26
CA ALA A 36 -8.69 1.25 0.66
C ALA A 36 -9.68 1.84 1.66
N GLY A 37 -10.20 0.98 2.54
CA GLY A 37 -11.11 1.39 3.59
C GLY A 37 -10.45 2.26 4.65
N GLU A 38 -9.23 1.92 5.10
CA GLU A 38 -8.50 2.72 6.10
C GLU A 38 -8.31 4.17 5.69
N VAL A 39 -8.12 4.41 4.40
CA VAL A 39 -7.90 5.76 3.89
C VAL A 39 -9.22 6.43 3.57
N ALA A 40 -10.10 5.80 2.79
CA ALA A 40 -11.19 6.50 2.12
C ALA A 40 -12.55 5.80 2.24
N ALA A 41 -12.74 4.91 3.22
CA ALA A 41 -14.08 4.41 3.52
C ALA A 41 -15.04 5.58 3.79
N ALA A 42 -16.20 5.52 3.13
CA ALA A 42 -17.18 6.61 3.21
C ALA A 42 -17.78 6.73 4.61
N ALA A 43 -17.87 7.97 5.10
CA ALA A 43 -18.54 8.27 6.35
C ALA A 43 -20.08 8.37 6.18
N ASN A 44 -20.81 8.24 7.29
CA ASN A 44 -22.25 8.51 7.39
C ASN A 44 -23.13 7.69 6.42
N ASN A 45 -22.79 6.42 6.22
CA ASN A 45 -23.56 5.49 5.39
C ASN A 45 -24.03 4.23 6.15
N SER A 46 -23.76 4.14 7.46
CA SER A 46 -24.07 2.99 8.31
C SER A 46 -23.41 1.67 7.88
N VAL A 47 -22.31 1.72 7.12
CA VAL A 47 -21.55 0.54 6.66
C VAL A 47 -20.14 0.57 7.27
N CYS A 48 -19.80 -0.41 8.09
CA CYS A 48 -18.54 -0.53 8.87
C CYS A 48 -18.06 0.77 9.54
N GLY A 49 -16.91 1.30 9.10
CA GLY A 49 -16.24 2.46 9.70
C GLY A 49 -16.05 3.62 8.70
N LEU A 50 -15.10 4.51 9.00
CA LEU A 50 -14.74 5.64 8.15
C LEU A 50 -13.23 5.65 7.89
N GLY A 51 -12.84 6.12 6.71
CA GLY A 51 -11.42 6.29 6.37
C GLY A 51 -10.86 7.61 6.90
N ILE A 52 -9.55 7.64 7.18
CA ILE A 52 -8.84 8.83 7.68
C ILE A 52 -9.12 10.05 6.80
N ALA A 53 -9.14 9.85 5.49
CA ALA A 53 -9.51 10.82 4.47
C ALA A 53 -10.79 10.38 3.74
N TYR A 54 -11.89 10.15 4.47
CA TYR A 54 -13.19 9.72 3.94
C TYR A 54 -13.82 10.61 2.84
N LYS A 55 -13.25 11.79 2.57
CA LYS A 55 -13.63 12.69 1.46
C LYS A 55 -12.69 12.59 0.25
N ALA A 56 -11.57 11.88 0.36
CA ALA A 56 -10.64 11.67 -0.73
C ALA A 56 -11.23 10.73 -1.79
N ARG A 57 -10.64 10.78 -2.98
CA ARG A 57 -10.89 9.80 -4.03
C ARG A 57 -9.87 8.68 -3.88
N ILE A 58 -10.32 7.46 -4.12
CA ILE A 58 -9.46 6.28 -4.02
C ILE A 58 -9.61 5.41 -5.26
N GLY A 59 -8.47 4.93 -5.74
CA GLY A 59 -8.35 3.90 -6.75
C GLY A 59 -7.40 2.80 -6.29
N GLY A 60 -7.16 1.83 -7.16
CA GLY A 60 -6.41 0.64 -6.84
C GLY A 60 -5.74 0.09 -8.08
N VAL A 61 -4.47 -0.29 -7.94
CA VAL A 61 -3.70 -0.91 -9.01
C VAL A 61 -3.52 -2.39 -8.68
N ARG A 62 -4.16 -3.27 -9.45
CA ARG A 62 -4.04 -4.73 -9.26
C ARG A 62 -2.78 -5.21 -9.98
N MET A 63 -1.72 -5.47 -9.20
CA MET A 63 -0.42 -5.90 -9.73
C MET A 63 0.25 -7.06 -8.96
N LEU A 64 -0.31 -7.48 -7.81
CA LEU A 64 0.24 -8.55 -6.95
C LEU A 64 -0.45 -9.92 -7.10
N ASP A 65 -1.56 -9.98 -7.82
CA ASP A 65 -2.30 -11.23 -8.08
C ASP A 65 -1.72 -11.99 -9.29
N GLY A 66 -0.44 -12.36 -9.20
CA GLY A 66 0.35 -13.03 -10.23
C GLY A 66 1.87 -12.82 -10.05
N ASP A 67 2.66 -13.31 -11.01
CA ASP A 67 4.11 -13.04 -11.04
C ASP A 67 4.36 -11.54 -11.24
N VAL A 68 5.20 -10.97 -10.39
CA VAL A 68 5.55 -9.54 -10.42
C VAL A 68 6.88 -9.35 -11.14
N THR A 69 6.90 -8.47 -12.14
CA THR A 69 8.11 -8.12 -12.89
C THR A 69 8.45 -6.63 -12.72
N ASP A 70 9.73 -6.26 -12.89
CA ASP A 70 10.19 -4.86 -12.86
C ASP A 70 9.37 -3.94 -13.79
N ALA A 71 8.93 -4.46 -14.94
CA ALA A 71 8.07 -3.72 -15.86
C ALA A 71 6.66 -3.48 -15.30
N MET A 72 6.10 -4.42 -14.53
CA MET A 72 4.80 -4.28 -13.89
C MET A 72 4.86 -3.32 -12.70
N GLU A 73 5.92 -3.40 -11.89
CA GLU A 73 6.21 -2.44 -10.83
C GLU A 73 6.33 -1.02 -11.39
N SER A 74 7.15 -0.84 -12.43
CA SER A 74 7.35 0.45 -13.09
C SER A 74 6.05 1.05 -13.64
N ARG A 75 5.20 0.23 -14.28
CA ARG A 75 3.88 0.66 -14.76
C ARG A 75 2.97 1.07 -13.61
N SER A 76 2.97 0.31 -12.52
CA SER A 76 2.15 0.59 -11.33
C SER A 76 2.55 1.91 -10.68
N LEU A 77 3.86 2.12 -10.49
CA LEU A 77 4.43 3.33 -9.90
C LEU A 77 4.27 4.57 -10.79
N SER A 78 4.22 4.39 -12.11
CA SER A 78 4.06 5.47 -13.09
C SER A 78 2.60 5.71 -13.49
N HIS A 79 1.65 4.95 -12.96
CA HIS A 79 0.25 5.05 -13.36
C HIS A 79 -0.31 6.42 -12.99
N GLN A 80 -0.74 7.18 -14.00
CA GLN A 80 -1.42 8.46 -13.86
C GLN A 80 -0.77 9.48 -12.89
N LEU A 81 0.55 9.66 -12.97
CA LEU A 81 1.37 10.57 -12.12
C LEU A 81 0.85 12.01 -11.98
N GLN A 82 0.01 12.49 -12.89
CA GLN A 82 -0.56 13.85 -12.85
C GLN A 82 -1.93 13.91 -12.17
N HIS A 83 -2.61 12.77 -12.07
CA HIS A 83 -3.88 12.64 -11.38
C HIS A 83 -3.66 12.18 -9.95
N ILE A 84 -2.77 11.23 -9.73
CA ILE A 84 -2.59 10.56 -8.46
C ILE A 84 -1.58 11.33 -7.62
N ASP A 85 -1.98 11.66 -6.40
CA ASP A 85 -1.17 12.46 -5.49
C ASP A 85 -0.27 11.57 -4.64
N VAL A 86 -0.85 10.51 -4.08
CA VAL A 86 -0.18 9.64 -3.13
C VAL A 86 -0.29 8.20 -3.63
N TYR A 87 0.77 7.44 -3.47
CA TYR A 87 0.86 6.02 -3.71
C TYR A 87 1.25 5.39 -2.39
N SER A 88 0.47 4.45 -1.89
CA SER A 88 0.82 3.61 -0.76
C SER A 88 1.28 2.25 -1.30
N ALA A 89 2.24 1.61 -0.66
CA ALA A 89 2.66 0.23 -0.95
C ALA A 89 3.30 -0.47 0.27
N SER A 90 3.22 -1.80 0.29
CA SER A 90 3.86 -2.70 1.28
C SER A 90 4.18 -4.03 0.63
N TRP A 91 4.80 -3.94 -0.54
CA TRP A 91 5.43 -5.05 -1.23
C TRP A 91 6.92 -4.73 -1.36
N GLY A 92 7.72 -5.77 -1.51
CA GLY A 92 9.16 -5.69 -1.48
C GLY A 92 9.75 -7.11 -1.57
N PRO A 93 11.02 -7.28 -1.21
CA PRO A 93 11.63 -8.59 -1.06
C PRO A 93 10.93 -9.45 0.00
N GLU A 94 11.34 -10.72 0.12
CA GLU A 94 10.82 -11.59 1.16
C GLU A 94 11.37 -11.17 2.55
N ASP A 95 10.46 -11.00 3.52
CA ASP A 95 10.75 -10.59 4.91
C ASP A 95 11.35 -11.77 5.75
N ASP A 96 12.38 -12.45 5.23
CA ASP A 96 12.95 -13.68 5.77
C ASP A 96 14.24 -13.49 6.58
N GLY A 97 14.70 -12.22 6.74
CA GLY A 97 15.93 -11.88 7.44
C GLY A 97 17.22 -12.26 6.70
N LYS A 98 17.13 -12.64 5.42
CA LYS A 98 18.26 -13.12 4.60
C LYS A 98 18.31 -12.48 3.22
N THR A 99 17.18 -11.99 2.74
CA THR A 99 17.06 -11.39 1.41
C THR A 99 17.57 -9.96 1.41
N VAL A 100 18.32 -9.60 0.36
CA VAL A 100 18.72 -8.22 0.08
C VAL A 100 18.39 -7.95 -1.37
N ASP A 101 17.35 -7.18 -1.61
CA ASP A 101 16.87 -6.88 -2.96
C ASP A 101 16.11 -5.54 -2.98
N GLY A 102 15.70 -5.08 -4.16
CA GLY A 102 15.00 -3.80 -4.29
C GLY A 102 14.48 -3.55 -5.71
N PRO A 103 14.08 -2.31 -6.03
CA PRO A 103 13.52 -1.98 -7.32
C PRO A 103 14.49 -2.29 -8.45
N GLY A 104 13.98 -2.96 -9.49
CA GLY A 104 14.68 -3.11 -10.76
C GLY A 104 14.87 -1.77 -11.47
N LYS A 105 15.53 -1.80 -12.63
CA LYS A 105 15.92 -0.58 -13.34
C LYS A 105 14.71 0.26 -13.75
N LEU A 106 13.62 -0.38 -14.18
CA LEU A 106 12.42 0.32 -14.62
C LEU A 106 11.65 0.89 -13.42
N ALA A 107 11.56 0.18 -12.31
CA ALA A 107 10.96 0.66 -11.07
C ALA A 107 11.74 1.84 -10.47
N GLN A 108 13.08 1.79 -10.46
CA GLN A 108 13.92 2.93 -10.05
C GLN A 108 13.69 4.17 -10.91
N MET A 109 13.56 3.99 -12.23
CA MET A 109 13.21 5.08 -13.15
C MET A 109 11.81 5.62 -12.87
N ALA A 110 10.84 4.76 -12.57
CA ALA A 110 9.49 5.16 -12.21
C ALA A 110 9.46 6.02 -10.94
N PHE A 111 10.20 5.64 -9.89
CA PHE A 111 10.35 6.47 -8.69
C PHE A 111 10.93 7.84 -9.02
N ARG A 112 12.08 7.88 -9.71
CA ARG A 112 12.72 9.15 -10.10
C ARG A 112 11.78 10.03 -10.90
N ASN A 113 11.08 9.46 -11.88
CA ASN A 113 10.11 10.17 -12.71
C ASN A 113 8.92 10.68 -11.88
N GLY A 114 8.42 9.87 -10.95
CA GLY A 114 7.35 10.26 -10.03
C GLY A 114 7.75 11.45 -9.17
N ILE A 115 8.95 11.45 -8.59
CA ILE A 115 9.45 12.56 -7.78
C ILE A 115 9.71 13.83 -8.62
N GLN A 116 10.23 13.68 -9.84
CA GLN A 116 10.59 14.84 -10.67
C GLN A 116 9.41 15.46 -11.41
N MET A 117 8.47 14.64 -11.88
CA MET A 117 7.42 15.06 -12.81
C MET A 117 6.02 14.89 -12.24
N GLY A 118 5.83 14.03 -11.23
CA GLY A 118 4.53 13.77 -10.63
C GLY A 118 3.89 15.02 -10.03
N ARG A 119 2.55 15.02 -9.96
CA ARG A 119 1.74 16.13 -9.41
C ARG A 119 2.13 17.49 -9.99
N ARG A 120 2.28 17.56 -11.31
CA ARG A 120 2.68 18.76 -12.07
C ARG A 120 4.02 19.33 -11.60
N GLY A 121 4.97 18.45 -11.28
CA GLY A 121 6.33 18.81 -10.83
C GLY A 121 6.47 19.03 -9.33
N LEU A 122 5.43 18.78 -8.53
CA LEU A 122 5.53 18.79 -7.05
C LEU A 122 6.15 17.50 -6.48
N GLY A 123 6.20 16.45 -7.30
CA GLY A 123 6.66 15.12 -6.92
C GLY A 123 5.54 14.28 -6.32
N SER A 124 5.35 13.09 -6.89
CA SER A 124 4.48 12.04 -6.33
C SER A 124 4.93 11.67 -4.92
N ILE A 125 3.97 11.34 -4.06
CA ILE A 125 4.26 10.91 -2.69
C ILE A 125 4.15 9.39 -2.65
N PHE A 126 5.26 8.69 -2.42
CA PHE A 126 5.26 7.23 -2.25
C PHE A 126 5.38 6.91 -0.75
N VAL A 127 4.35 6.32 -0.15
CA VAL A 127 4.34 5.84 1.24
C VAL A 127 4.58 4.34 1.20
N TRP A 128 5.52 3.86 2.00
CA TRP A 128 5.91 2.46 2.02
C TRP A 128 5.86 1.88 3.43
N ALA A 129 5.40 0.64 3.58
CA ALA A 129 5.59 -0.06 4.84
C ALA A 129 7.05 -0.48 5.04
N SER A 130 7.48 -0.56 6.29
CA SER A 130 8.83 -0.97 6.66
C SER A 130 9.07 -2.47 6.66
N GLY A 131 8.08 -3.32 6.35
CA GLY A 131 8.24 -4.78 6.38
C GLY A 131 7.76 -5.46 7.66
N ASN A 132 7.63 -6.79 7.61
CA ASN A 132 7.01 -7.66 8.62
C ASN A 132 7.92 -8.79 9.12
N GLY A 133 9.22 -8.71 8.83
CA GLY A 133 10.24 -9.71 9.14
C GLY A 133 10.79 -9.67 10.57
N GLY A 134 10.13 -8.97 11.50
CA GLY A 134 10.62 -8.82 12.87
C GLY A 134 10.93 -10.15 13.59
N THR A 135 10.08 -11.18 13.41
CA THR A 135 10.33 -12.53 13.94
C THR A 135 11.48 -13.28 13.27
N SER A 136 11.82 -12.88 12.05
CA SER A 136 12.95 -13.41 11.29
C SER A 136 14.25 -12.65 11.59
N HIS A 137 14.20 -11.64 12.47
CA HIS A 137 15.28 -10.69 12.75
C HIS A 137 15.72 -9.90 11.50
N ASP A 138 14.76 -9.56 10.64
CA ASP A 138 15.04 -8.79 9.43
C ASP A 138 15.36 -7.31 9.72
N ASN A 139 16.01 -6.67 8.75
CA ASN A 139 16.34 -5.26 8.77
C ASN A 139 15.90 -4.59 7.48
N CYS A 140 14.95 -3.68 7.60
CA CYS A 140 14.37 -2.98 6.46
C CYS A 140 15.34 -2.09 5.64
N ASN A 141 16.61 -1.91 6.04
CA ASN A 141 17.61 -1.36 5.12
C ASN A 141 17.98 -2.34 3.97
N CYS A 142 17.69 -3.64 4.12
CA CYS A 142 17.87 -4.69 3.12
C CYS A 142 16.77 -4.70 2.06
N ASP A 143 15.65 -4.02 2.32
CA ASP A 143 14.60 -3.74 1.33
C ASP A 143 14.88 -2.40 0.64
N GLY A 144 15.27 -2.46 -0.64
CA GLY A 144 15.57 -1.28 -1.45
C GLY A 144 14.37 -0.40 -1.79
N TYR A 145 13.13 -0.85 -1.57
CA TYR A 145 11.93 -0.02 -1.70
C TYR A 145 11.74 0.88 -0.50
N THR A 146 11.81 0.31 0.71
CA THR A 146 11.64 1.07 1.96
C THR A 146 12.89 1.86 2.33
N ASN A 147 14.08 1.41 1.91
CA ASN A 147 15.35 2.13 2.06
C ASN A 147 15.59 3.23 0.99
N SER A 148 14.63 3.46 0.10
CA SER A 148 14.74 4.46 -0.96
C SER A 148 14.51 5.88 -0.43
N ILE A 149 15.32 6.84 -0.88
CA ILE A 149 15.09 8.26 -0.59
C ILE A 149 13.81 8.83 -1.24
N TYR A 150 13.20 8.07 -2.16
CA TYR A 150 11.97 8.46 -2.85
C TYR A 150 10.70 7.97 -2.15
N THR A 151 10.84 7.15 -1.11
CA THR A 151 9.72 6.59 -0.35
C THR A 151 9.70 7.17 1.06
N LEU A 152 8.48 7.29 1.59
CA LEU A 152 8.23 7.61 2.99
C LEU A 152 7.98 6.29 3.72
N GLY A 153 9.05 5.72 4.29
CA GLY A 153 8.97 4.49 5.09
C GLY A 153 8.21 4.70 6.40
N VAL A 154 7.18 3.88 6.63
CA VAL A 154 6.31 3.90 7.81
C VAL A 154 6.41 2.53 8.51
N GLY A 155 6.61 2.54 9.82
CA GLY A 155 6.56 1.35 10.66
C GLY A 155 5.26 1.24 11.45
N SER A 156 5.18 0.22 12.30
CA SER A 156 4.00 -0.05 13.14
C SER A 156 4.29 0.16 14.62
N VAL A 157 3.27 0.61 15.34
CA VAL A 157 3.21 0.61 16.81
C VAL A 157 1.93 -0.08 17.26
N SER A 158 2.00 -0.85 18.34
CA SER A 158 0.85 -1.55 18.91
C SER A 158 -0.11 -0.58 19.63
N GLU A 159 -1.31 -1.05 20.00
CA GLU A 159 -2.27 -0.28 20.80
C GLU A 159 -1.64 0.27 22.08
N HIS A 160 -0.80 -0.53 22.75
CA HIS A 160 -0.10 -0.14 23.97
C HIS A 160 1.15 0.73 23.74
N GLY A 161 1.42 1.18 22.51
CA GLY A 161 2.62 1.98 22.22
C GLY A 161 3.91 1.17 22.16
N SER A 162 3.82 -0.16 22.02
CA SER A 162 4.98 -1.05 21.98
C SER A 162 5.35 -1.46 20.55
N VAL A 163 6.60 -1.88 20.33
CA VAL A 163 7.05 -2.39 19.02
C VAL A 163 6.38 -3.75 18.80
N PRO A 164 5.55 -3.92 17.75
CA PRO A 164 4.88 -5.19 17.51
C PRO A 164 5.87 -6.25 17.03
N TRP A 165 5.51 -7.53 17.20
CA TRP A 165 6.39 -8.67 16.95
C TRP A 165 6.89 -8.81 15.50
N TYR A 166 6.15 -8.25 14.54
CA TYR A 166 6.49 -8.30 13.12
C TYR A 166 7.30 -7.07 12.67
N ALA A 167 7.38 -6.00 13.46
CA ALA A 167 8.02 -4.76 12.99
C ALA A 167 9.53 -4.94 12.76
N GLU A 168 9.98 -4.49 11.59
CA GLU A 168 11.40 -4.35 11.28
C GLU A 168 11.93 -2.98 11.70
N LEU A 169 13.16 -2.96 12.22
CA LEU A 169 13.81 -1.75 12.71
C LEU A 169 14.99 -1.39 11.80
N CYS A 170 14.95 -0.21 11.20
CA CYS A 170 16.02 0.31 10.37
C CYS A 170 16.09 1.83 10.41
N SER A 171 17.18 2.38 9.89
CA SER A 171 17.45 3.82 9.84
C SER A 171 16.66 4.57 8.79
N SER A 172 16.10 3.88 7.78
CA SER A 172 15.32 4.48 6.71
C SER A 172 13.87 4.80 7.11
N THR A 173 13.32 4.14 8.13
CA THR A 173 11.96 4.39 8.62
C THR A 173 11.82 5.82 9.16
N LEU A 174 10.84 6.56 8.65
CA LEU A 174 10.62 7.97 9.00
C LEU A 174 9.62 8.18 10.12
N ALA A 175 8.60 7.32 10.20
CA ALA A 175 7.51 7.46 11.17
C ALA A 175 6.88 6.10 11.49
N VAL A 176 6.00 6.06 12.49
CA VAL A 176 5.20 4.89 12.84
C VAL A 176 3.73 5.25 12.97
N THR A 177 2.83 4.31 12.67
CA THR A 177 1.38 4.43 12.90
C THR A 177 0.85 3.21 13.63
N TYR A 178 -0.34 3.32 14.21
CA TYR A 178 -1.00 2.21 14.89
C TYR A 178 -1.35 1.08 13.91
N SER A 179 -1.09 -0.15 14.33
CA SER A 179 -1.51 -1.38 13.65
C SER A 179 -1.82 -2.47 14.69
N SER A 180 -1.80 -3.75 14.31
CA SER A 180 -2.06 -4.85 15.23
C SER A 180 -0.90 -5.08 16.22
N GLY A 181 -1.24 -5.70 17.35
CA GLY A 181 -0.32 -5.90 18.48
C GLY A 181 -0.31 -7.34 18.97
N GLY A 182 0.06 -7.50 20.24
CA GLY A 182 0.03 -8.78 20.94
C GLY A 182 -1.40 -9.30 21.16
N ARG A 183 -1.49 -10.51 21.72
CA ARG A 183 -2.80 -11.12 22.07
C ARG A 183 -3.58 -10.19 22.99
N GLY A 184 -4.81 -9.87 22.58
CA GLY A 184 -5.74 -9.03 23.35
C GLY A 184 -5.68 -7.54 23.00
N GLU A 185 -4.73 -7.11 22.18
CA GLU A 185 -4.72 -5.75 21.62
C GLU A 185 -5.67 -5.65 20.41
N ARG A 186 -6.27 -4.48 20.25
CA ARG A 186 -7.10 -4.13 19.10
C ARG A 186 -6.21 -3.97 17.86
N GLY A 187 -6.71 -4.47 16.74
CA GLY A 187 -6.12 -4.24 15.42
C GLY A 187 -6.88 -3.18 14.63
N VAL A 188 -6.44 -2.98 13.39
CA VAL A 188 -7.10 -2.07 12.45
C VAL A 188 -8.47 -2.64 12.06
N VAL A 189 -9.51 -1.80 12.12
CA VAL A 189 -10.85 -2.18 11.66
C VAL A 189 -10.81 -2.42 10.16
N SER A 190 -11.02 -3.67 9.75
CA SER A 190 -10.96 -4.08 8.35
C SER A 190 -12.27 -3.81 7.61
N PHE A 191 -12.13 -3.56 6.31
CA PHE A 191 -13.22 -3.35 5.37
C PHE A 191 -13.24 -4.52 4.35
N HIS A 192 -14.39 -5.18 4.19
CA HIS A 192 -14.63 -6.27 3.24
C HIS A 192 -15.81 -5.97 2.32
N ASP A 193 -15.67 -6.22 1.01
CA ASP A 193 -16.68 -6.16 -0.06
C ASP A 193 -17.77 -5.05 -0.02
N HIS A 194 -17.94 -4.35 -1.16
CA HIS A 194 -18.98 -3.33 -1.37
C HIS A 194 -18.94 -2.11 -0.43
N PHE A 195 -17.76 -1.51 -0.22
CA PHE A 195 -17.71 -0.14 0.31
C PHE A 195 -18.01 0.89 -0.79
N HIS A 196 -19.09 1.66 -0.60
CA HIS A 196 -19.43 2.76 -1.49
C HIS A 196 -18.44 3.92 -1.34
N LEU A 197 -17.41 3.92 -2.18
CA LEU A 197 -16.46 5.02 -2.32
C LEU A 197 -17.13 6.23 -2.99
N ARG A 198 -17.32 7.34 -2.26
CA ARG A 198 -17.94 8.57 -2.80
C ARG A 198 -16.96 9.34 -3.70
N LYS A 199 -17.51 10.02 -4.70
CA LYS A 199 -16.80 10.93 -5.61
C LYS A 199 -17.04 12.38 -5.16
N THR A 200 -16.09 13.01 -4.45
CA THR A 200 -16.06 14.48 -4.27
C THR A 200 -14.62 14.97 -4.04
N LEU A 201 -14.30 16.22 -4.40
CA LEU A 201 -12.97 16.89 -4.44
C LEU A 201 -11.98 16.50 -3.31
N SER A 202 -10.64 16.41 -3.44
CA SER A 202 -9.68 16.03 -4.49
C SER A 202 -8.35 15.76 -3.74
N PHE A 203 -8.11 14.51 -3.36
CA PHE A 203 -6.79 13.91 -3.16
C PHE A 203 -6.94 12.49 -3.70
N ASN A 204 -6.08 12.09 -4.62
CA ASN A 204 -6.10 10.75 -5.20
C ASN A 204 -5.01 9.91 -4.55
N LEU A 205 -5.41 8.86 -3.83
CA LEU A 205 -4.49 7.88 -3.28
C LEU A 205 -4.63 6.56 -4.05
N ILE A 206 -3.51 6.00 -4.51
CA ILE A 206 -3.37 4.58 -4.82
C ILE A 206 -2.99 3.85 -3.56
N LEU A 207 -3.65 2.73 -3.30
CA LEU A 207 -3.21 1.79 -2.29
C LEU A 207 -2.74 0.51 -2.95
N CYS A 208 -1.45 0.31 -2.93
CA CYS A 208 -0.93 -0.96 -2.47
C CYS A 208 -0.79 -0.85 -0.93
N ASN A 209 -1.29 -1.86 -0.25
CA ASN A 209 -0.61 -2.49 0.86
C ASN A 209 -0.05 -1.58 2.00
N SER A 210 -0.73 -1.55 3.15
CA SER A 210 -0.19 -1.14 4.45
C SER A 210 -0.96 -1.83 5.58
N PHE A 211 -0.21 -2.46 6.49
CA PHE A 211 -0.47 -2.75 7.92
C PHE A 211 -1.78 -3.44 8.36
N VAL A 212 -2.26 -4.47 7.67
CA VAL A 212 -3.32 -5.33 8.21
C VAL A 212 -2.89 -6.79 8.32
N PHE A 213 -2.32 -7.14 9.46
CA PHE A 213 -2.39 -8.51 10.01
C PHE A 213 -3.55 -8.59 11.00
#